data_AF-A0A6L3EV52-F1
#
_entry.id   AF-A0A6L3EV52-F1
#
_cell.length_a   1.000
_cell.length_b   1.000
_cell.length_c   1.000
_cell.angle_alpha   90.00
_cell.angle_beta   90.00
_cell.angle_gamma   90.00
#
_symmetry.space_group_name_H-M   'P 1'
#
loop_
_entity.id
_entity.type
_entity.pdbx_description
1 polymer ?
#
loop_
_entity_poly.entity_id
_entity_poly.type
_entity_poly.pdbx_seq_one_letter_code
_entity_poly.pdbx_strand_id
1 'polypeptide(L)'
;MLRKQIGRLTAVLTPLIFIITACTTAAPPVQETAVTAPPELPVQSGLEPTDVVPIVPLIPTVETVEEIVLPDLGQAPEITNEVWVNADAPVTLASQQGKVVLVEFWTFG
;
A
#
# COMPACT_ATOMS: atom_id res chain seq x y z
N MET A 1 -3.70 -5.29 -66.32
CA MET A 1 -2.97 -5.34 -65.03
C MET A 1 -3.90 -5.14 -63.82
N LEU A 2 -5.05 -5.82 -63.75
CA LEU A 2 -6.10 -5.55 -62.73
C LEU A 2 -6.69 -6.84 -62.13
N ARG A 3 -5.86 -7.85 -61.87
CA ARG A 3 -6.30 -9.13 -61.26
C ARG A 3 -5.49 -9.55 -60.03
N LYS A 4 -4.50 -8.77 -59.61
CA LYS A 4 -3.54 -9.16 -58.55
C LYS A 4 -3.81 -8.52 -57.18
N GLN A 5 -4.76 -7.59 -57.07
CA GLN A 5 -5.08 -6.92 -55.79
C GLN A 5 -6.24 -7.56 -55.00
N ILE A 6 -7.10 -8.39 -55.62
CA ILE A 6 -8.25 -9.00 -54.94
C ILE A 6 -7.85 -10.14 -53.98
N GLY A 7 -6.69 -10.78 -54.18
CA GLY A 7 -6.22 -11.87 -53.29
C GLY A 7 -5.55 -11.42 -51.99
N ARG A 8 -5.31 -10.11 -51.79
CA ARG A 8 -4.68 -9.59 -50.57
C ARG A 8 -5.68 -9.06 -49.53
N LEU A 9 -6.91 -8.77 -49.94
CA LEU A 9 -7.93 -8.23 -49.04
C LEU A 9 -8.65 -9.31 -48.21
N THR A 10 -8.72 -10.55 -48.73
CA THR A 10 -9.39 -11.67 -48.05
C THR A 10 -8.53 -12.35 -46.98
N ALA A 11 -7.24 -12.03 -46.87
CA ALA A 11 -6.33 -12.65 -45.90
C ALA A 11 -6.22 -11.91 -44.54
N VAL A 12 -6.85 -10.75 -44.40
CA VAL A 12 -6.75 -9.91 -43.18
C VAL A 12 -8.05 -9.91 -42.37
N LEU A 13 -9.18 -10.34 -42.95
CA LEU A 13 -10.48 -10.27 -42.27
C LEU A 13 -10.84 -11.52 -41.44
N THR A 14 -10.15 -12.65 -41.63
CA THR A 14 -10.45 -13.92 -40.95
C THR A 14 -9.92 -14.06 -39.50
N PRO A 15 -8.86 -13.39 -39.03
CA PRO A 15 -8.45 -13.53 -37.62
C PRO A 15 -9.27 -12.64 -36.68
N LEU A 16 -10.05 -11.67 -37.18
CA LEU A 16 -10.79 -10.72 -36.34
C LEU A 16 -12.04 -11.33 -35.66
N ILE A 17 -12.55 -12.45 -36.16
CA ILE A 17 -13.77 -13.09 -35.65
C ILE A 17 -13.48 -14.06 -34.49
N PHE A 18 -12.23 -14.47 -34.27
CA PHE A 18 -11.89 -15.46 -33.22
C PHE A 18 -11.60 -14.86 -31.82
N ILE A 19 -11.54 -13.54 -31.66
CA ILE A 19 -11.14 -12.92 -30.37
C ILE A 19 -12.34 -12.66 -29.44
N ILE A 20 -13.59 -12.86 -29.90
CA ILE A 20 -14.79 -12.50 -29.12
C ILE A 20 -15.32 -13.65 -28.23
N THR A 21 -14.62 -14.78 -28.09
CA THR A 21 -15.11 -15.95 -27.32
C THR A 21 -14.11 -16.44 -26.27
N ALA A 22 -13.78 -15.60 -25.30
CA ALA A 22 -13.18 -16.05 -24.04
C ALA A 22 -13.60 -15.15 -22.85
N CYS A 23 -14.88 -14.78 -22.80
CA CYS A 23 -15.53 -14.40 -21.54
C CYS A 23 -16.16 -15.65 -20.95
N THR A 24 -15.43 -16.41 -20.14
CA THR A 24 -16.01 -17.19 -19.02
C THR A 24 -14.91 -17.85 -18.19
N THR A 25 -15.17 -17.94 -16.88
CA THR A 25 -14.44 -18.71 -15.86
C THR A 25 -13.19 -18.01 -15.30
N ALA A 26 -13.00 -17.83 -13.99
CA ALA A 26 -13.78 -18.17 -12.80
C ALA A 26 -13.33 -17.20 -11.68
N ALA A 27 -14.25 -16.81 -10.79
CA ALA A 27 -13.89 -16.05 -9.60
C ALA A 27 -13.01 -16.92 -8.67
N PRO A 28 -11.95 -16.36 -8.06
CA PRO A 28 -11.18 -17.08 -7.05
C PRO A 28 -12.07 -17.37 -5.83
N PRO A 29 -11.92 -18.54 -5.17
CA PRO A 29 -12.63 -18.80 -3.94
C PRO A 29 -12.18 -17.80 -2.87
N VAL A 30 -13.17 -17.17 -2.23
CA VAL A 30 -12.99 -16.39 -1.00
C VAL A 30 -12.38 -17.32 0.04
N GLN A 31 -11.09 -17.17 0.32
CA GLN A 31 -10.48 -17.83 1.47
C GLN A 31 -10.85 -17.03 2.71
N GLU A 32 -11.72 -17.66 3.49
CA GLU A 32 -12.11 -17.31 4.84
C GLU A 32 -10.87 -17.05 5.70
N THR A 33 -10.89 -15.90 6.36
CA THR A 33 -9.86 -15.41 7.27
C THR A 33 -9.69 -16.38 8.43
N ALA A 34 -8.65 -17.22 8.38
CA ALA A 34 -8.14 -17.89 9.57
C ALA A 34 -7.43 -16.83 10.43
N VAL A 35 -8.17 -16.28 11.40
CA VAL A 35 -7.61 -15.49 12.50
C VAL A 35 -6.75 -16.46 13.32
N THR A 36 -5.45 -16.46 13.06
CA THR A 36 -4.46 -17.06 13.94
C THR A 36 -4.55 -16.32 15.28
N ALA A 37 -4.97 -17.02 16.32
CA ALA A 37 -5.00 -16.51 17.69
C ALA A 37 -3.61 -15.97 18.08
N PRO A 38 -3.53 -14.82 18.78
CA PRO A 38 -2.27 -14.33 19.33
C PRO A 38 -1.62 -15.39 20.24
N PRO A 39 -0.29 -15.54 20.26
CA PRO A 39 0.37 -16.43 21.20
C PRO A 39 0.04 -16.02 22.63
N GLU A 40 -0.53 -16.95 23.39
CA GLU A 40 -0.85 -16.80 24.81
C GLU A 40 0.43 -16.51 25.59
N LEU A 41 0.52 -15.33 26.19
CA LEU A 41 1.66 -14.94 27.02
C LEU A 41 1.68 -15.78 28.30
N PRO A 42 2.86 -16.16 28.83
CA PRO A 42 2.95 -16.97 30.03
C PRO A 42 2.36 -16.21 31.23
N VAL A 43 1.40 -16.86 31.90
CA VAL A 43 0.81 -16.40 33.16
C VAL A 43 1.91 -16.37 34.23
N GLN A 44 2.33 -15.17 34.63
CA GLN A 44 3.24 -15.00 35.75
C GLN A 44 2.49 -15.15 37.08
N SER A 45 2.60 -16.33 37.68
CA SER A 45 2.23 -16.58 39.08
C SER A 45 3.34 -16.04 39.99
N GLY A 46 3.06 -14.96 40.71
CA GLY A 46 3.97 -14.39 41.70
C GLY A 46 3.38 -13.19 42.43
N LEU A 47 2.42 -13.42 43.32
CA LEU A 47 2.05 -12.45 44.35
C LEU A 47 2.84 -12.80 45.61
N GLU A 48 3.98 -12.13 45.83
CA GLU A 48 4.63 -12.07 47.14
C GLU A 48 4.12 -10.87 47.94
N PRO A 49 3.98 -10.99 49.27
CA PRO A 49 3.21 -10.05 50.07
C PRO A 49 4.04 -8.87 50.57
N THR A 50 3.53 -7.68 50.26
CA THR A 50 3.43 -6.52 51.16
C THR A 50 4.74 -5.88 51.64
N ASP A 51 5.34 -5.08 50.77
CA ASP A 51 6.03 -3.86 51.19
C ASP A 51 5.04 -2.69 51.15
N VAL A 52 4.65 -2.19 52.32
CA VAL A 52 3.80 -1.00 52.46
C VAL A 52 4.63 0.22 52.08
N VAL A 53 4.63 0.58 50.80
CA VAL A 53 5.16 1.87 50.33
C VAL A 53 4.26 2.97 50.90
N PRO A 54 4.81 4.02 51.56
CA PRO A 54 3.99 5.15 51.98
C PRO A 54 3.28 5.71 50.75
N ILE A 55 1.95 5.83 50.83
CA ILE A 55 1.12 6.43 49.78
C ILE A 55 1.44 7.93 49.75
N VAL A 56 2.49 8.28 49.04
CA VAL A 56 2.68 9.63 48.52
C VAL A 56 1.54 9.82 47.53
N PRO A 57 0.69 10.85 47.66
CA PRO A 57 -0.32 11.12 46.64
C PRO A 57 0.41 11.27 45.32
N LEU A 58 0.12 10.37 44.37
CA LEU A 58 0.53 10.50 42.98
C LEU A 58 -0.16 11.75 42.45
N ILE A 59 0.44 12.91 42.69
CA ILE A 59 0.13 14.11 41.92
C ILE A 59 0.49 13.68 40.50
N PRO A 60 -0.47 13.67 39.55
CA PRO A 60 -0.11 13.41 38.17
C PRO A 60 0.92 14.48 37.79
N THR A 61 2.16 14.06 37.60
CA THR A 61 3.15 14.87 36.90
C THR A 61 2.51 15.13 35.56
N VAL A 62 2.02 16.35 35.37
CA VAL A 62 1.50 16.79 34.09
C VAL A 62 2.73 16.81 33.18
N GLU A 63 2.94 15.73 32.45
CA GLU A 63 3.94 15.70 31.40
C GLU A 63 3.50 16.75 30.39
N THR A 64 4.22 17.86 30.39
CA THR A 64 4.04 18.93 29.40
C THR A 64 4.28 18.29 28.04
N VAL A 65 3.21 18.10 27.28
CA VAL A 65 3.29 17.67 25.89
C VAL A 65 3.92 18.83 25.13
N GLU A 66 5.20 18.73 24.83
CA GLU A 66 5.85 19.69 23.92
C GLU A 66 5.27 19.49 22.52
N GLU A 67 4.52 20.49 22.07
CA GLU A 67 3.94 20.49 20.74
C GLU A 67 5.04 20.68 19.69
N ILE A 68 5.24 19.67 18.85
CA ILE A 68 6.17 19.77 17.72
C ILE A 68 5.47 20.57 16.62
N VAL A 69 5.85 21.85 16.52
CA VAL A 69 5.38 22.74 15.44
C VAL A 69 6.27 22.57 14.22
N LEU A 70 5.71 22.04 13.12
CA LEU A 70 6.39 21.90 11.84
C LEU A 70 6.12 23.12 10.94
N PRO A 71 7.13 23.65 10.23
CA PRO A 71 6.93 24.76 9.31
C PRO A 71 6.17 24.32 8.05
N ASP A 72 5.25 25.16 7.57
CA ASP A 72 4.64 25.02 6.25
C ASP A 72 5.58 25.65 5.20
N LEU A 73 6.10 24.83 4.30
CA LEU A 73 7.01 25.24 3.23
C LEU A 73 6.31 25.38 1.86
N GLY A 74 4.97 25.34 1.86
CA GLY A 74 4.15 25.39 0.65
C GLY A 74 3.96 24.02 -0.01
N GLN A 75 3.43 24.04 -1.22
CA GLN A 75 3.10 22.83 -1.96
C GLN A 75 4.36 22.10 -2.44
N ALA A 76 4.44 20.80 -2.16
CA ALA A 76 5.50 19.95 -2.67
C ALA A 76 5.46 19.90 -4.22
N PRO A 77 6.62 20.06 -4.91
CA PRO A 77 6.72 19.88 -6.35
C PRO A 77 6.37 18.46 -6.79
N GLU A 78 5.76 18.31 -7.96
CA GLU A 78 5.38 16.99 -8.49
C GLU A 78 6.60 16.07 -8.72
N ILE A 79 6.44 14.77 -8.46
CA ILE A 79 7.50 13.79 -8.69
C ILE A 79 7.36 13.21 -10.10
N THR A 80 8.42 13.32 -10.89
CA THR A 80 8.46 12.81 -12.26
C THR A 80 9.64 11.87 -12.45
N ASN A 81 9.39 10.69 -13.02
CA ASN A 81 10.45 9.75 -13.41
C ASN A 81 9.98 8.86 -14.57
N GLU A 82 10.92 8.35 -15.35
CA GLU A 82 10.63 7.44 -16.47
C GLU A 82 10.34 6.02 -15.99
N VAL A 83 11.01 5.59 -14.92
CA VAL A 83 10.92 4.23 -14.37
C VAL A 83 10.49 4.28 -12.91
N TRP A 84 9.52 3.43 -12.58
CA TRP A 84 9.04 3.21 -11.23
C TRP A 84 9.25 1.75 -10.84
N VAL A 85 9.66 1.51 -9.60
CA VAL A 85 9.84 0.18 -9.03
C VAL A 85 8.81 -0.06 -7.94
N ASN A 86 8.37 -1.32 -7.78
CA ASN A 86 7.36 -1.74 -6.80
C ASN A 86 5.99 -1.02 -6.93
N ALA A 87 5.64 -0.56 -8.13
CA ALA A 87 4.37 0.10 -8.40
C ALA A 87 3.78 -0.38 -9.73
N ASP A 88 2.46 -0.58 -9.77
CA ASP A 88 1.73 -0.99 -10.98
C ASP A 88 1.53 0.17 -11.98
N ALA A 89 1.73 1.41 -11.53
CA ALA A 89 1.60 2.64 -12.32
C ALA A 89 2.53 3.74 -11.76
N PRO A 90 2.79 4.83 -12.51
CA PRO A 90 3.55 5.97 -12.00
C PRO A 90 2.93 6.55 -10.73
N VAL A 91 3.76 6.86 -9.74
CA VAL A 91 3.31 7.49 -8.48
C VAL A 91 3.37 9.01 -8.62
N THR A 92 2.26 9.69 -8.35
CA THR A 92 2.18 11.17 -8.35
C THR A 92 1.79 11.68 -6.98
N LEU A 93 2.28 12.83 -6.56
CA LEU A 93 1.89 13.48 -5.30
C LEU A 93 0.41 13.84 -5.29
N ALA A 94 -0.16 14.21 -6.44
CA ALA A 94 -1.60 14.45 -6.58
C ALA A 94 -2.45 13.24 -6.15
N SER A 95 -2.01 12.01 -6.44
CA SER A 95 -2.71 10.79 -6.04
C SER A 95 -2.54 10.42 -4.56
N GLN A 96 -1.57 11.04 -3.87
CA GLN A 96 -1.21 10.73 -2.49
C GLN A 96 -1.79 11.71 -1.46
N GLN A 97 -2.69 12.60 -1.90
CA GLN A 97 -3.35 13.54 -1.01
C GLN A 97 -4.10 12.83 0.12
N GLY A 98 -4.05 13.42 1.32
CA GLY A 98 -4.59 12.82 2.54
C GLY A 98 -3.68 11.76 3.18
N LYS A 99 -2.49 11.52 2.63
CA LYS A 99 -1.45 10.66 3.22
C LYS A 99 -0.23 11.49 3.62
N VAL A 100 0.51 11.00 4.62
CA VAL A 100 1.86 11.50 4.92
C VAL A 100 2.83 10.78 3.99
N VAL A 101 3.67 11.54 3.28
CA VAL A 101 4.62 11.02 2.29
C VAL A 101 6.04 11.46 2.65
N LEU A 102 6.98 10.51 2.61
CA LEU A 102 8.41 10.75 2.73
C LEU A 102 9.07 10.62 1.34
N VAL A 103 9.88 11.60 0.96
CA VAL A 103 10.69 11.55 -0.26
C VAL A 103 12.16 11.40 0.14
N GLU A 104 12.79 10.35 -0.35
CA GLU A 104 14.19 10.03 -0.05
C GLU A 104 15.00 9.96 -1.35
N PHE A 105 16.17 10.61 -1.35
CA PHE A 105 17.13 10.55 -2.44
C PHE A 105 18.29 9.63 -2.04
N TRP A 106 18.54 8.58 -2.81
CA TRP A 106 19.59 7.60 -2.54
C TRP A 106 20.20 7.03 -3.84
N THR A 107 21.34 6.35 -3.72
CA THR A 107 22.01 5.62 -4.80
C THR A 107 22.43 4.24 -4.34
N PHE A 108 22.40 3.23 -5.21
CA PHE A 108 23.01 1.93 -4.89
C PHE A 108 24.54 2.11 -4.92
N GLY A 109 25.24 1.61 -3.90
CA GLY A 109 26.71 1.65 -3.83
C GLY A 109 27.33 0.45 -4.49
#